data_AF-A0A3N5W351-F1
#
_entry.id   AF-A0A3N5W351-F1
#
_cell.length_a   1.000
_cell.length_b   1.000
_cell.length_c   1.000
_cell.angle_alpha   90.00
_cell.angle_beta   90.00
_cell.angle_gamma   90.00
#
_symmetry.space_group_name_H-M   'P 1'
#
loop_
_entity.id
_entity.type
_entity.pdbx_description
1 polymer ?
#
loop_
_entity_poly.entity_id
_entity_poly.type
_entity_poly.pdbx_seq_one_letter_code
_entity_poly.pdbx_strand_id
1 'polypeptide(L)' 'IRIGFKPASSIAKKQKTVDLVSNSECDIVVPGRHDPCVVPRAIPVVESLVSLILADHAIKWNLIPPVLSEGKK' A
#
# COMPACT_ATOMS: atom_id res chain seq x y z
N ILE A 1 -11.97 -3.89 -10.47
CA ILE A 1 -10.50 -4.02 -10.58
C ILE A 1 -10.10 -5.33 -9.90
N ARG A 2 -9.12 -6.09 -10.44
CA ARG A 2 -8.57 -7.30 -9.80
C ARG A 2 -7.11 -7.05 -9.46
N ILE A 3 -6.69 -7.38 -8.24
CA ILE A 3 -5.34 -7.09 -7.73
C ILE A 3 -4.76 -8.36 -7.10
N GLY A 4 -3.52 -8.69 -7.46
CA GLY A 4 -2.76 -9.75 -6.82
C GLY A 4 -1.88 -9.19 -5.70
N PHE A 5 -1.93 -9.81 -4.53
CA PHE A 5 -1.03 -9.49 -3.42
C PHE A 5 -0.07 -10.66 -3.22
N LYS A 6 1.23 -10.34 -3.12
CA LYS A 6 2.20 -11.34 -2.67
C LYS A 6 1.92 -11.74 -1.21
N PRO A 7 2.36 -12.93 -0.77
CA PRO A 7 2.33 -13.30 0.64
C PRO A 7 3.07 -12.30 1.54
N ALA A 8 2.75 -12.31 2.84
CA ALA A 8 3.47 -11.52 3.84
C ALA A 8 4.97 -11.85 3.78
N SER A 9 5.83 -10.82 3.72
CA SER A 9 7.30 -11.03 3.70
C SER A 9 7.80 -11.62 5.01
N SER A 10 7.20 -11.19 6.12
CA SER A 10 7.58 -11.60 7.46
C SER A 10 6.74 -12.80 7.87
N ILE A 11 7.43 -13.89 8.21
CA ILE A 11 6.86 -15.11 8.76
C ILE A 11 7.79 -15.63 9.85
N ALA A 12 7.28 -16.45 10.75
CA ALA A 12 8.05 -16.97 11.89
C ALA A 12 9.16 -17.98 11.51
N LYS A 13 9.31 -18.31 10.22
CA LYS A 13 10.35 -19.23 9.74
C LYS A 13 11.69 -18.50 9.60
N LYS A 14 12.79 -19.23 9.82
CA LYS A 14 14.15 -18.78 9.52
C LYS A 14 14.30 -18.59 8.01
N GLN A 15 14.87 -17.45 7.61
CA GLN A 15 15.02 -17.04 6.22
C GLN A 15 16.43 -16.52 5.97
N LYS A 16 16.97 -16.71 4.76
CA LYS A 16 18.25 -16.15 4.35
C LYS A 16 18.06 -14.73 3.82
N THR A 17 18.96 -13.83 4.17
CA THR A 17 18.99 -12.45 3.67
C THR A 17 20.44 -11.94 3.65
N VAL A 18 20.63 -10.66 3.33
CA VAL A 18 21.92 -9.97 3.39
C VAL A 18 21.87 -8.89 4.47
N ASP A 19 22.91 -8.80 5.27
CA ASP A 19 23.15 -7.66 6.15
C ASP A 19 23.78 -6.53 5.34
N LEU A 20 23.12 -5.37 5.33
CA LEU A 20 23.55 -4.21 4.54
C LEU A 20 24.78 -3.50 5.12
N VAL A 21 25.13 -3.73 6.39
CA VAL A 21 26.30 -3.13 7.05
C VAL A 21 27.56 -3.93 6.74
N SER A 22 27.51 -5.26 6.92
CA SER A 22 28.64 -6.15 6.66
C SER A 22 28.72 -6.62 5.21
N ASN A 23 27.66 -6.40 4.43
CA ASN A 23 27.50 -6.87 3.05
C ASN A 23 27.72 -8.39 2.90
N SER A 24 27.23 -9.16 3.87
CA SER A 24 27.41 -10.61 3.96
C SER A 24 26.08 -11.34 4.12
N GLU A 25 26.01 -12.61 3.68
CA GLU A 25 24.85 -13.46 3.93
C GLU A 25 24.63 -13.64 5.44
N CYS A 26 23.37 -13.54 5.85
CA CYS A 26 22.95 -13.80 7.22
C CYS A 26 21.57 -14.46 7.25
N ASP A 27 21.25 -15.06 8.39
CA ASP A 27 19.91 -15.60 8.63
C ASP A 27 19.09 -14.64 9.49
N ILE A 28 17.80 -14.50 9.16
CA ILE A 28 16.83 -13.71 9.92
C ILE A 28 15.65 -14.57 10.38
N VAL A 29 15.21 -14.33 11.62
CA VAL A 29 13.95 -14.83 12.16
C VAL A 29 13.17 -13.62 12.65
N VAL A 30 11.93 -13.46 12.19
CA VAL A 30 11.06 -12.36 12.63
C VAL A 30 10.06 -12.92 13.66
N PRO A 31 10.26 -12.70 14.96
CA PRO A 31 9.34 -13.18 16.00
C PRO A 31 8.05 -12.35 16.03
N GLY A 32 7.03 -12.84 16.73
CA GLY A 32 5.76 -12.14 16.94
C GLY A 32 4.62 -12.61 16.04
N ARG A 33 3.50 -11.87 16.09
CA ARG A 33 2.29 -12.18 15.33
C ARG A 33 2.43 -11.67 13.90
N HIS A 34 2.23 -12.57 12.94
CA HIS A 34 2.20 -12.25 11.52
C HIS A 34 0.81 -12.52 10.96
N ASP A 35 0.49 -11.84 9.87
CA ASP A 35 -0.75 -12.11 9.17
C ASP A 35 -0.58 -13.29 8.23
N PRO A 36 -1.42 -14.33 8.37
CA PRO A 36 -1.36 -15.48 7.46
C PRO A 36 -1.76 -15.09 6.03
N CYS A 37 -2.58 -14.03 5.89
CA CYS A 37 -2.98 -13.46 4.62
C CYS A 37 -3.18 -11.95 4.76
N VAL A 38 -2.53 -11.16 3.90
CA VAL A 38 -2.63 -9.69 3.92
C VAL A 38 -3.90 -9.17 3.25
N VAL A 39 -4.55 -10.00 2.41
CA VAL A 39 -5.66 -9.61 1.54
C VAL A 39 -6.87 -9.03 2.30
N PRO A 40 -7.34 -9.60 3.43
CA PRO A 40 -8.50 -9.05 4.13
C PRO A 40 -8.34 -7.60 4.56
N ARG A 41 -7.11 -7.18 4.87
CA ARG A 41 -6.80 -5.78 5.25
C ARG A 41 -6.50 -4.90 4.04
N ALA A 42 -6.14 -5.49 2.91
CA ALA A 42 -5.83 -4.73 1.71
C ALA A 42 -7.08 -4.16 1.04
N ILE A 43 -8.23 -4.82 1.18
CA ILE A 43 -9.52 -4.39 0.57
C ILE A 43 -9.87 -2.93 0.91
N PRO A 44 -9.99 -2.52 2.19
CA PRO A 44 -10.36 -1.14 2.52
C PRO A 44 -9.32 -0.11 2.04
N VAL A 45 -8.04 -0.49 2.00
CA VAL A 45 -6.97 0.37 1.48
C VAL A 45 -7.13 0.59 -0.02
N VAL A 46 -7.37 -0.48 -0.78
CA VAL A 46 -7.60 -0.43 -2.23
C VAL A 46 -8.83 0.41 -2.56
N GLU A 47 -9.94 0.19 -1.86
CA GLU A 47 -11.18 0.94 -2.08
C GLU A 47 -10.99 2.43 -1.83
N SER A 48 -10.27 2.77 -0.76
CA SER A 48 -9.94 4.16 -0.42
C SER A 48 -9.07 4.80 -1.51
N LEU A 49 -8.02 4.12 -1.95
CA LEU A 49 -7.11 4.62 -2.99
C LEU A 49 -7.84 4.84 -4.32
N VAL A 50 -8.67 3.88 -4.75
CA VAL A 50 -9.46 4.01 -5.97
C VAL A 50 -10.42 5.20 -5.86
N SER A 51 -11.09 5.36 -4.72
CA SER A 51 -12.01 6.48 -4.49
C SER A 51 -11.29 7.84 -4.55
N LEU A 52 -10.11 7.94 -3.92
CA LEU A 52 -9.29 9.15 -3.96
C LEU A 52 -8.85 9.51 -5.37
N ILE A 53 -8.38 8.52 -6.15
CA ILE A 53 -7.94 8.73 -7.52
C ILE A 53 -9.11 9.18 -8.41
N LEU A 54 -10.28 8.55 -8.26
CA LEU A 54 -11.47 8.94 -9.00
C LEU A 54 -11.94 10.36 -8.63
N ALA A 55 -11.88 10.73 -7.35
CA ALA A 55 -12.21 12.08 -6.90
C ALA A 55 -11.24 13.12 -7.47
N ASP A 56 -9.93 12.85 -7.46
CA ASP A 56 -8.92 13.74 -8.07
C ASP A 56 -9.17 13.94 -9.57
N HIS A 57 -9.47 12.86 -10.31
CA HIS A 57 -9.84 12.96 -11.72
C HIS A 57 -11.14 13.74 -11.93
N ALA A 58 -12.14 13.55 -11.08
CA ALA A 58 -13.40 14.28 -11.16
C ALA A 58 -13.21 15.79 -10.90
N ILE A 59 -12.32 16.17 -9.98
CA ILE A 59 -11.96 17.58 -9.75
C ILE A 59 -11.23 18.14 -10.98
N LYS A 60 -10.23 17.43 -11.51
CA LYS A 60 -9.46 17.87 -12.70
C LYS A 60 -10.32 18.04 -13.95
N TRP A 61 -11.35 17.23 -14.10
CA TRP A 61 -12.31 17.34 -15.21
C TRP A 61 -13.49 18.26 -14.91
N ASN A 62 -13.45 18.98 -13.78
CA ASN A 62 -14.48 19.91 -13.34
C ASN A 62 -15.88 19.26 -13.20
N LEU A 63 -15.92 17.94 -13.00
CA LEU A 63 -17.12 17.18 -12.62
C LEU A 63 -17.48 17.44 -11.15
N ILE A 64 -16.45 17.62 -10.31
CA ILE A 64 -16.57 18.17 -8.96
C ILE A 64 -16.00 19.59 -9.01
N PRO A 65 -16.85 20.64 -9.00
CA PRO A 65 -16.39 22.01 -9.14
C PRO A 65 -15.67 22.50 -7.88
N PRO A 66 -14.66 23.38 -8.00
CA PRO A 66 -14.06 24.02 -6.84
C PRO A 66 -15.08 24.92 -6.15
N VAL A 67 -15.18 24.81 -4.82
CA VAL A 67 -16.09 25.63 -4.00
C VAL A 67 -15.52 27.03 -3.77
N LEU A 68 -14.20 27.14 -3.70
CA LEU A 68 -13.54 28.44 -3.72
C LEU A 68 -13.64 28.97 -5.13
N SER A 69 -14.38 30.07 -5.30
CA SER A 69 -14.29 30.82 -6.54
C SER A 69 -12.83 31.21 -6.72
N GLU A 70 -12.13 30.65 -7.71
CA GLU A 70 -11.00 31.37 -8.26
C GLU A 70 -11.54 32.76 -8.58
N GLY A 71 -11.00 33.76 -7.89
CA GLY A 71 -11.47 35.13 -8.01
C GLY A 71 -11.59 35.45 -9.49
N LYS A 72 -12.81 35.77 -9.92
CA LYS A 72 -13.08 36.32 -11.25
C LYS A 72 -11.97 37.31 -11.57
N LYS A 73 -11.09 36.95 -12.51
CA LYS A 73 -10.38 37.91 -13.33
C LYS A 73 -11.14 38.02 -14.64
#